data_AF-A0A7G9TD91-F1
#
_entry.id   AF-A0A7G9TD91-F1
#
_cell.length_a   1.000
_cell.length_b   1.000
_cell.length_c   1.000
_cell.angle_alpha   90.00
_cell.angle_beta   90.00
_cell.angle_gamma   90.00
#
_symmetry.space_group_name_H-M   'P 1'
#
loop_
_entity.id
_entity.type
_entity.pdbx_description
1 polymer ?
#
loop_
_entity_poly.entity_id
_entity_poly.type
_entity_poly.pdbx_seq_one_letter_code
_entity_poly.pdbx_strand_id
1 'polypeptide(L)' 'MPTYLTPTEANFLVDAIQAGLPAMYATIYPSDVQEAFAAEASAMLEVVEPEQQTAVSERLESLVLVTGGFE' A
#
# COMPACT_ATOMS: atom_id res chain seq x y z
N MET A 1 12.76 -13.28 16.16
CA MET A 1 12.29 -13.42 14.77
C MET A 1 11.45 -12.19 14.48
N PRO A 2 11.63 -11.49 13.34
CA PRO A 2 10.68 -10.45 12.96
C PRO A 2 9.27 -11.07 12.91
N THR A 3 8.30 -10.39 13.51
CA THR A 3 6.90 -10.79 13.44
C THR A 3 6.37 -10.26 12.12
N TYR A 4 6.22 -11.16 11.15
CA TYR A 4 5.59 -10.83 9.89
C TYR A 4 4.07 -10.84 10.02
N LEU A 5 3.41 -10.03 9.21
CA LEU A 5 1.96 -10.09 9.02
C LEU A 5 1.60 -11.41 8.34
N THR A 6 0.59 -12.10 8.87
CA THR A 6 -0.03 -13.23 8.17
C THR A 6 -0.64 -12.74 6.85
N PRO A 7 -0.90 -13.64 5.89
CA PRO A 7 -1.55 -13.28 4.63
C PRO A 7 -2.89 -12.56 4.85
N THR A 8 -3.64 -12.94 5.89
CA THR A 8 -4.92 -12.31 6.21
C THR A 8 -4.71 -10.88 6.70
N GLU A 9 -3.76 -10.65 7.61
CA GLU A 9 -3.45 -9.31 8.12
C GLU A 9 -2.87 -8.40 7.04
N ALA A 10 -2.01 -8.92 6.17
CA ALA A 10 -1.48 -8.18 5.03
C ALA A 10 -2.61 -7.75 4.08
N ASN A 11 -3.54 -8.65 3.75
CA ASN A 11 -4.68 -8.31 2.91
C ASN A 11 -5.60 -7.27 3.56
N PHE A 12 -5.90 -7.40 4.86
CA PHE A 12 -6.67 -6.39 5.60
C PHE A 12 -6.00 -5.02 5.56
N LEU A 13 -4.68 -4.97 5.68
CA LEU A 13 -3.93 -3.72 5.65
C LEU A 13 -3.98 -3.08 4.25
N VAL A 14 -3.89 -3.86 3.16
CA VAL A 14 -4.03 -3.33 1.79
C VAL A 14 -5.42 -2.74 1.57
N ASP A 15 -6.48 -3.44 2.01
CA ASP A 15 -7.86 -2.96 1.90
C ASP A 15 -8.10 -1.70 2.76
N ALA A 16 -7.50 -1.63 3.96
CA ALA A 16 -7.57 -0.46 4.82
C ALA A 16 -6.85 0.76 4.21
N ILE A 17 -5.67 0.53 3.60
CA ILE A 17 -4.97 1.56 2.82
C ILE A 17 -5.90 2.02 1.71
N GLN A 18 -6.40 1.13 0.84
CA GLN A 18 -7.30 1.49 -0.27
C GLN A 18 -8.49 2.35 0.16
N ALA A 19 -9.15 1.99 1.26
CA ALA A 19 -10.28 2.75 1.79
C ALA A 19 -9.87 4.10 2.41
N GLY A 20 -8.66 4.19 2.96
CA GLY A 20 -8.09 5.37 3.59
C GLY A 20 -7.38 6.34 2.64
N LEU A 21 -6.91 5.88 1.47
CA LEU A 21 -6.13 6.67 0.50
C LEU A 21 -6.74 8.05 0.22
N PRO A 22 -8.06 8.19 -0.06
CA PRO A 22 -8.64 9.50 -0.35
C PRO A 22 -8.53 10.49 0.81
N ALA A 23 -8.60 10.00 2.05
CA ALA A 23 -8.50 10.81 3.25
C ALA A 23 -7.04 11.06 3.66
N MET A 24 -6.17 10.06 3.53
CA MET A 24 -4.73 10.17 3.83
C MET A 24 -4.02 11.16 2.89
N TYR A 25 -4.48 11.24 1.64
CA TYR A 25 -3.91 12.14 0.64
C TYR A 25 -4.67 13.44 0.43
N ALA A 26 -5.77 13.68 1.15
CA ALA A 26 -6.50 14.95 1.09
C ALA A 26 -5.63 16.16 1.50
N THR A 27 -4.55 15.93 2.26
CA THR A 27 -3.62 16.96 2.73
C THR A 27 -2.25 16.91 2.07
N ILE A 28 -2.00 15.93 1.19
CA ILE A 28 -0.75 15.79 0.45
C ILE A 28 -0.89 16.52 -0.89
N TYR A 29 0.14 17.26 -1.32
CA TYR A 29 0.14 17.87 -2.64
C TYR A 29 0.04 16.79 -3.72
N PRO A 30 -0.73 16.99 -4.81
CA PRO A 30 -0.89 15.98 -5.87
C PRO A 30 0.43 15.44 -6.43
N SER A 31 1.48 16.29 -6.49
CA SER A 31 2.82 15.90 -6.94
C SER A 31 3.53 14.89 -6.03
N ASP A 32 3.17 14.88 -4.75
CA ASP A 32 3.88 14.14 -3.71
C ASP A 32 3.13 12.84 -3.35
N VAL A 33 1.89 12.67 -3.83
CA VAL A 33 1.06 11.53 -3.46
C VAL A 33 1.63 10.21 -3.95
N GLN A 34 2.21 10.18 -5.15
CA GLN A 34 2.84 8.99 -5.68
C GLN A 34 4.08 8.58 -4.85
N GLU A 35 4.87 9.55 -4.40
CA GLU A 35 6.04 9.30 -3.55
C GLU A 35 5.61 8.82 -2.16
N ALA A 36 4.59 9.45 -1.56
CA ALA A 36 4.02 9.03 -0.28
C ALA A 36 3.49 7.59 -0.35
N PHE A 37 2.72 7.26 -1.39
CA PHE A 37 2.22 5.90 -1.59
C PHE A 37 3.35 4.89 -1.77
N ALA A 38 4.37 5.22 -2.56
CA ALA A 38 5.51 4.33 -2.77
C ALA A 38 6.26 4.05 -1.46
N ALA A 39 6.42 5.05 -0.59
CA ALA A 39 7.04 4.88 0.72
C ALA A 39 6.20 3.98 1.65
N GLU A 40 4.88 4.17 1.67
CA GLU A 40 3.95 3.34 2.45
C GLU A 40 3.91 1.89 1.96
N ALA A 41 3.85 1.69 0.63
CA ALA A 41 3.92 0.38 0.00
C ALA A 41 5.23 -0.35 0.34
N SER A 42 6.37 0.35 0.30
CA SER A 42 7.67 -0.22 0.66
C SER A 42 7.70 -0.66 2.12
N ALA A 43 7.28 0.20 3.04
CA ALA A 43 7.25 -0.13 4.47
C ALA A 43 6.32 -1.32 4.77
N MET A 44 5.23 -1.45 4.03
CA MET A 44 4.32 -2.58 4.14
C MET A 44 4.98 -3.89 3.68
N LEU A 45 5.72 -3.89 2.57
CA LEU A 45 6.41 -5.08 2.09
C LEU A 45 7.49 -5.58 3.07
N GLU A 46 8.10 -4.69 3.84
CA GLU A 46 9.09 -5.05 4.88
C GLU A 46 8.48 -5.85 6.05
N VAL A 47 7.19 -5.68 6.33
CA VAL A 47 6.48 -6.37 7.42
C VAL A 47 5.65 -7.56 6.96
N VAL A 48 5.60 -7.83 5.65
CA VAL A 48 4.89 -8.98 5.06
C VAL A 48 5.85 -10.16 4.88
N GLU A 49 5.34 -11.39 5.08
CA GLU A 49 6.12 -12.60 4.83
C GLU A 49 6.67 -12.64 3.39
N PRO A 50 7.95 -13.03 3.17
CA PRO A 50 8.57 -13.01 1.84
C PRO A 50 7.79 -13.76 0.76
N GLU A 51 7.11 -14.85 1.13
CA GLU A 51 6.27 -15.64 0.22
C GLU A 51 5.00 -14.91 -0.24
N GLN A 52 4.55 -13.90 0.51
CA GLN A 52 3.36 -13.09 0.19
C GLN A 52 3.70 -11.73 -0.41
N GLN A 53 4.97 -11.30 -0.38
CA GLN A 53 5.40 -9.98 -0.85
C GLN A 53 5.01 -9.74 -2.31
N THR A 54 5.17 -10.72 -3.20
CA THR A 54 4.76 -10.59 -4.61
C THR A 54 3.28 -10.31 -4.74
N ALA A 55 2.43 -11.10 -4.07
CA ALA A 55 0.98 -10.93 -4.14
C ALA A 55 0.51 -9.59 -3.56
N VAL A 56 1.15 -9.13 -2.47
CA VAL A 56 0.86 -7.81 -1.87
C VAL A 56 1.34 -6.68 -2.78
N SER A 57 2.52 -6.79 -3.39
CA SER A 57 3.05 -5.81 -4.35
C SER A 57 2.11 -5.63 -5.54
N GLU A 58 1.66 -6.73 -6.16
CA GLU A 58 0.74 -6.67 -7.31
C GLU A 58 -0.59 -5.98 -6.95
N ARG A 59 -1.10 -6.22 -5.73
CA ARG A 59 -2.30 -5.51 -5.24
C ARG A 59 -2.03 -4.02 -5.04
N LEU A 60 -0.91 -3.64 -4.42
CA LEU A 60 -0.54 -2.24 -4.20
C LEU A 60 -0.35 -1.49 -5.53
N GLU A 61 0.29 -2.10 -6.53
CA GLU A 61 0.40 -1.54 -7.88
C GLU A 61 -0.96 -1.36 -8.55
N SER A 62 -1.87 -2.33 -8.37
CA SER A 62 -3.24 -2.20 -8.85
C SER A 62 -4.00 -1.07 -8.17
N LEU A 63 -3.71 -0.74 -6.91
CA LEU A 63 -4.32 0.40 -6.22
C LEU A 63 -3.90 1.73 -6.85
N VAL A 64 -2.61 1.91 -7.14
CA VAL A 64 -2.09 3.11 -7.83
C VAL A 64 -2.81 3.36 -9.16
N LEU A 65 -3.09 2.28 -9.91
CA LEU A 65 -3.80 2.35 -11.18
C LEU A 65 -5.29 2.71 -11.01
N VAL A 66 -5.94 2.21 -9.95
CA VAL A 66 -7.40 2.33 -9.73
C VAL A 66 -7.78 3.64 -9.02
N THR A 67 -6.96 4.17 -8.13
CA THR A 67 -7.22 5.48 -7.48
C THR A 67 -6.97 6.67 -8.39
N GLY A 68 -6.79 6.41 -9.69
CA GLY A 68 -6.26 7.35 -10.65
C GLY A 68 -4.77 7.48 -10.42
N GLY A 69 -3.97 7.04 -11.40
CA GLY A 69 -2.66 7.65 -11.56
C GLY A 69 -2.92 9.14 -11.62
N PHE A 70 -2.56 9.87 -10.56
CA PHE A 70 -2.96 11.25 -10.30
C PHE A 70 -2.89 12.09 -11.59
N GLU A 71 -4.05 12.37 -12.20
CA GLU A 71 -4.21 13.40 -13.23
C GLU A 71 -4.56 14.73 -12.54
#